data_AF-A0AA90R5T7-F1
#
_entry.id   AF-A0AA90R5T7-F1
#
_cell.length_a   1.000
_cell.length_b   1.000
_cell.length_c   1.000
_cell.angle_alpha   90.00
_cell.angle_beta   90.00
_cell.angle_gamma   90.00
#
_symmetry.space_group_name_H-M   'P 1'
#
loop_
_entity.id
_entity.type
_entity.pdbx_description
1 polymer ?
#
loop_
_entity_poly.entity_id
_entity_poly.type
_entity_poly.pdbx_seq_one_letter_code
_entity_poly.pdbx_strand_id
1 'polypeptide(L)' 'MDFYDDYSPYMEIDLMKMEDGYPDSYSGNKCPHLYRCPSCLADTVVFIKE' A
#
# COMPACT_ATOMS: atom_id res chain seq x y z
N MET A 1 14.22 22.16 6.52
CA MET A 1 13.06 21.55 5.86
C MET A 1 13.59 20.24 5.31
N ASP A 2 13.59 19.24 6.17
CA ASP A 2 14.05 17.91 5.84
C ASP A 2 13.09 17.34 4.81
N PHE A 3 13.58 17.28 3.57
CA PHE A 3 12.79 16.88 2.41
C PHE A 3 12.37 15.39 2.47
N TYR A 4 12.88 14.65 3.46
CA TYR A 4 12.71 13.20 3.64
C TYR A 4 12.43 12.80 5.10
N ASP A 5 11.92 13.71 5.94
CA ASP A 5 11.83 13.53 7.41
C ASP A 5 11.10 12.26 7.88
N ASP A 6 10.14 11.75 7.09
CA ASP A 6 9.29 10.63 7.53
C ASP A 6 9.53 9.32 6.76
N TYR A 7 10.52 9.26 5.84
CA TYR A 7 10.77 8.02 5.11
C TYR A 7 11.47 7.00 6.01
N SER A 8 10.67 6.12 6.61
CA SER A 8 11.11 5.03 7.47
C SER A 8 11.14 3.72 6.67
N PRO A 9 12.25 3.37 5.99
CA PRO A 9 12.36 2.19 5.11
C PRO A 9 12.19 0.85 5.84
N TYR A 10 12.10 0.88 7.18
CA TYR A 10 11.87 -0.27 8.04
C TYR A 10 10.62 -0.11 8.92
N MET A 11 9.70 0.77 8.54
CA MET A 11 8.41 0.86 9.24
C MET A 11 7.70 -0.49 9.14
N GLU A 12 7.22 -0.98 10.27
CA GLU A 12 6.46 -2.23 10.32
C GLU A 12 5.28 -2.18 9.35
N ILE A 13 5.07 -3.26 8.61
CA ILE A 13 4.04 -3.31 7.55
C ILE A 13 2.64 -3.02 8.11
N ASP A 14 2.39 -3.41 9.36
CA ASP A 14 1.14 -3.16 10.06
C ASP A 14 0.93 -1.69 10.40
N LEU A 15 2.01 -0.95 10.68
CA LEU A 15 1.94 0.51 10.83
C LEU A 15 1.65 1.17 9.47
N MET A 16 2.26 0.69 8.40
CA MET A 16 1.98 1.20 7.05
C MET A 16 0.52 0.94 6.62
N LYS A 17 -0.05 -0.23 6.95
CA LYS A 17 -1.47 -0.56 6.70
C LYS A 17 -2.46 0.37 7.43
N MET A 18 -2.05 1.04 8.50
CA MET A 18 -2.91 2.01 9.20
C MET A 18 -2.87 3.40 8.55
N GLU A 19 -1.78 3.73 7.86
CA GLU A 19 -1.54 5.04 7.25
C GLU A 19 -1.73 5.02 5.71
N ASP A 20 -2.00 3.86 5.10
CA ASP A 20 -2.13 3.68 3.64
C ASP A 20 -3.49 4.14 3.06
N GLY A 21 -4.44 4.49 3.93
CA GLY A 21 -5.80 4.92 3.53
C GLY A 21 -6.77 3.78 3.21
N TYR A 22 -6.39 2.51 3.43
CA TYR A 22 -7.22 1.34 3.19
C TYR A 22 -7.64 0.68 4.51
N PRO A 23 -8.82 1.02 5.09
CA PRO A 23 -9.23 0.54 6.41
C PRO A 23 -9.37 -0.99 6.53
N ASP A 24 -9.61 -1.65 5.39
CA ASP A 24 -9.73 -3.11 5.30
C ASP A 24 -8.37 -3.83 5.15
N SER A 25 -7.26 -3.10 4.96
CA SER A 25 -5.95 -3.73 4.76
C SER A 25 -5.40 -4.33 6.05
N TYR A 26 -5.52 -3.59 7.16
CA TYR A 26 -5.14 -4.03 8.50
C TYR A 26 -6.13 -5.04 9.08
N SER A 27 -7.43 -4.72 9.11
CA SER A 27 -8.45 -5.56 9.76
C SER A 27 -8.78 -6.83 8.97
N GLY A 28 -8.68 -6.78 7.64
CA GLY A 28 -9.04 -7.87 6.74
C GLY A 28 -7.87 -8.75 6.30
N ASN A 29 -6.63 -8.43 6.71
CA ASN A 29 -5.39 -9.03 6.19
C ASN A 29 -5.38 -9.03 4.65
N LYS A 30 -5.72 -7.88 4.05
CA LYS A 30 -5.74 -7.71 2.60
C LYS A 30 -4.71 -6.69 2.18
N CYS A 31 -3.74 -7.09 1.37
CA CYS A 31 -2.74 -6.16 0.87
C CYS A 31 -3.19 -5.53 -0.45
N PRO A 32 -3.18 -4.19 -0.58
CA PRO A 32 -3.40 -3.50 -1.85
C PRO A 32 -2.17 -3.66 -2.74
N HIS A 33 -2.34 -4.25 -3.92
CA HIS A 33 -1.30 -4.38 -4.94
C HIS A 33 -1.64 -3.52 -6.15
N LEU A 34 -0.67 -2.72 -6.60
CA LEU A 34 -0.81 -1.96 -7.84
C LEU A 34 -0.58 -2.88 -9.04
N TYR A 35 -1.63 -3.13 -9.80
CA TYR A 35 -1.57 -3.85 -11.06
C TYR A 35 -1.66 -2.87 -12.22
N ARG A 36 -0.66 -2.92 -13.10
CA ARG A 36 -0.64 -2.17 -14.35
C ARG A 36 -0.93 -3.09 -15.52
N CYS A 37 -1.99 -2.79 -16.27
CA CYS A 37 -2.32 -3.55 -17.47
C CYS A 37 -1.25 -3.30 -18.55
N PRO A 38 -0.55 -4.33 -19.06
CA PRO A 38 0.49 -4.16 -20.06
C PRO A 38 -0.07 -3.75 -21.44
N SER A 39 -1.37 -3.94 -21.69
CA SER A 39 -1.99 -3.65 -22.99
C SER A 39 -2.56 -2.24 -23.09
N CYS A 40 -3.25 -1.75 -22.05
CA CYS A 40 -3.87 -0.42 -22.06
C CYS A 40 -3.18 0.58 -21.14
N LEU A 41 -2.16 0.16 -20.39
CA LEU A 41 -1.41 0.97 -19.42
C LEU A 41 -2.26 1.59 -18.31
N ALA A 42 -3.46 1.04 -18.08
CA ALA A 42 -4.30 1.42 -16.96
C ALA A 42 -3.78 0.80 -15.67
N ASP A 43 -3.74 1.61 -14.62
CA ASP A 43 -3.36 1.21 -13.28
C ASP A 43 -4.63 0.89 -12.47
N THR A 44 -4.61 -0.22 -11.75
CA THR A 44 -5.72 -0.69 -10.90
C THR A 44 -5.16 -1.23 -9.60
N VAL A 45 -5.84 -0.95 -8.49
CA VAL A 45 -5.49 -1.51 -7.18
C VAL A 45 -6.28 -2.79 -6.98
N VAL A 46 -5.59 -3.89 -6.72
CA VAL A 46 -6.19 -5.21 -6.44
C VAL A 46 -5.87 -5.61 -5.01
N PHE A 47 -6.89 -6.06 -4.26
CA PHE A 47 -6.70 -6.52 -2.89
C PHE A 47 -6.51 -8.02 -2.86
N ILE A 48 -5.35 -8.46 -2.36
CA ILE A 48 -5.01 -9.88 -2.22
C ILE A 48 -5.03 -10.21 -0.74
N LYS A 49 -5.59 -11.36 -0.38
CA LYS A 49 -5.53 -11.86 0.99
C LYS A 49 -4.14 -12.43 1.26
N GLU A 50 -3.48 -12.01 2.33
CA GLU A 50 -2.23 -12.61 2.81
C GLU A 50 -2.41 -14.08 3.22
#